data_AF-A0A9C8GM26-F1
#
_entry.id   AF-A0A9C8GM26-F1
#
_cell.length_a   1.000
_cell.length_b   1.000
_cell.length_c   1.000
_cell.angle_alpha   90.00
_cell.angle_beta   90.00
_cell.angle_gamma   90.00
#
_symmetry.space_group_name_H-M   'P 1'
#
loop_
_entity.id
_entity.type
_entity.pdbx_description
1 polymer ?
#
loop_
_entity_poly.entity_id
_entity_poly.type
_entity_poly.pdbx_seq_one_letter_code
_entity_poly.pdbx_strand_id
1 'polypeptide(L)'
;MSRKLSFVIGFIIAVIVLTGGLIGLLVYYENLPETLSQHETLVLGQNTLVPGSTAAIRVVVRDSRDASPLPNAEVDVRIRPADGGRAKALFSGTTDAAGNVDVAFVVPEDVEPRQTLIVETKSSLGADTLEQAVTIERDYRILLTTDKPLYQPGQIIHIRALALGAFDMRPAAGQSLEVTVADGKGNTVFRRQLTASEYGVAAVDFQLADEVNSGAYKLTATLGNTSSEKTVTVEHYVLPKFDVKLTTDRAYYRPGDRVEGSLTARYFFGKDVAGGAVKLEGYTFDFQRVVAVTLEGTTDDTGAFTFSFDLPDYIAGSELERGGARFYIEAAVTDLAEHTEVGRRSLPVAQGALVINAVLEGGQPRPGVENILYVMASYPDGTPAEAALTVTFHDDPDETLHAQTGKYGLAEARFTPESPYATLTVDARDA
;
A
#
# COMPACT_ATOMS: atom_id res chain seq x y z
N MET A 1 -33.74 86.09 -13.72
CA MET A 1 -34.24 84.96 -14.53
C MET A 1 -35.56 84.51 -13.92
N SER A 2 -36.68 84.58 -14.63
CA SER A 2 -38.02 84.46 -14.01
C SER A 2 -38.29 83.04 -13.51
N ARG A 3 -38.96 82.92 -12.35
CA ARG A 3 -39.35 81.64 -11.71
C ARG A 3 -40.04 80.66 -12.68
N LYS A 4 -40.71 81.16 -13.72
CA LYS A 4 -41.35 80.35 -14.78
C LYS A 4 -40.33 79.63 -15.68
N LEU A 5 -39.20 80.25 -15.99
CA LEU A 5 -38.19 79.65 -16.87
C LEU A 5 -37.45 78.48 -16.20
N SER A 6 -37.12 78.61 -14.91
CA SER A 6 -36.52 77.51 -14.14
C SER A 6 -37.47 76.32 -13.97
N PHE A 7 -38.79 76.57 -13.84
CA PHE A 7 -39.79 75.50 -13.73
C PHE A 7 -39.95 74.74 -15.05
N VAL A 8 -39.97 75.45 -16.18
CA VAL A 8 -40.06 74.82 -17.52
C VAL A 8 -38.80 74.01 -17.84
N ILE A 9 -37.61 74.54 -17.53
CA ILE A 9 -36.35 73.81 -17.72
C ILE A 9 -36.29 72.57 -16.82
N GLY A 10 -36.70 72.68 -15.55
CA GLY A 10 -36.77 71.54 -14.63
C GLY A 10 -37.74 70.45 -15.11
N PHE A 11 -38.89 70.84 -15.66
CA PHE A 11 -39.87 69.90 -16.22
C PHE A 11 -39.33 69.18 -17.46
N ILE A 12 -38.65 69.90 -18.36
CA ILE A 12 -38.04 69.29 -19.56
C ILE A 12 -36.94 68.29 -19.17
N ILE A 13 -36.09 68.64 -18.20
CA ILE A 13 -35.05 67.73 -17.70
C ILE A 13 -35.68 66.49 -17.05
N ALA A 14 -36.73 66.66 -16.25
CA ALA A 14 -37.44 65.53 -15.63
C ALA A 14 -38.04 64.59 -16.69
N VAL A 15 -38.65 65.15 -17.75
CA VAL A 15 -39.21 64.37 -18.86
C VAL A 15 -38.10 63.62 -19.61
N ILE A 16 -36.96 64.24 -19.89
CA ILE A 16 -35.82 63.60 -20.58
C ILE A 16 -35.22 62.48 -19.73
N VAL A 17 -35.10 62.66 -18.42
CA VAL A 17 -34.59 61.61 -17.52
C VAL A 17 -35.59 60.46 -17.42
N LEU A 18 -36.90 60.75 -17.36
CA LEU A 18 -37.94 59.73 -17.36
C LEU A 18 -38.00 58.95 -18.67
N THR A 19 -37.93 59.63 -19.82
CA THR A 19 -37.94 58.95 -21.13
C THR A 19 -36.64 58.20 -21.38
N GLY A 20 -35.48 58.78 -21.03
CA GLY A 20 -34.20 58.09 -21.09
C GLY A 20 -34.13 56.86 -20.18
N GLY A 21 -34.66 56.97 -18.96
CA GLY A 21 -34.80 55.84 -18.03
C GLY A 21 -35.77 54.77 -18.56
N LEU A 22 -36.90 55.17 -19.15
CA LEU A 22 -37.87 54.24 -19.71
C LEU A 22 -37.31 53.51 -20.94
N ILE A 23 -36.62 54.23 -21.84
CA ILE A 23 -35.92 53.64 -23.01
C ILE A 23 -34.80 52.71 -22.52
N GLY A 24 -34.01 53.12 -21.54
CA GLY A 24 -32.97 52.27 -20.94
C GLY A 24 -33.54 50.99 -20.32
N LEU A 25 -34.71 51.09 -19.67
CA LEU A 25 -35.40 49.94 -19.08
C LEU A 25 -36.00 49.02 -20.15
N LEU A 26 -36.54 49.59 -21.24
CA LEU A 26 -37.03 48.83 -22.40
C LEU A 26 -35.90 48.08 -23.10
N VAL A 27 -34.76 48.75 -23.34
CA VAL A 27 -33.55 48.13 -23.90
C VAL A 27 -32.99 47.08 -22.96
N TYR A 28 -33.01 47.30 -21.65
CA TYR A 28 -32.62 46.29 -20.66
C TYR A 28 -33.56 45.08 -20.70
N TYR A 29 -34.87 45.29 -20.83
CA TYR A 29 -35.87 44.22 -20.86
C TYR A 29 -35.83 43.41 -22.16
N GLU A 30 -35.61 44.05 -23.31
CA GLU A 30 -35.41 43.37 -24.60
C GLU A 30 -34.07 42.63 -24.67
N ASN A 31 -33.06 43.05 -23.89
CA ASN A 31 -31.77 42.37 -23.80
C ASN A 31 -31.67 41.39 -22.61
N LEU A 32 -32.73 41.22 -21.82
CA LEU A 32 -32.79 40.11 -20.87
C LEU A 32 -32.84 38.81 -21.71
N PRO A 33 -31.95 37.84 -21.47
CA PRO A 33 -32.01 36.57 -22.17
C PRO A 33 -33.39 35.94 -21.94
N GLU A 34 -34.16 35.75 -23.02
CA GLU A 34 -35.59 35.35 -22.99
C GLU A 34 -35.84 33.98 -22.32
N THR A 35 -34.79 33.21 -22.02
CA THR A 35 -34.88 31.99 -21.19
C THR A 35 -33.63 31.87 -20.33
N LEU A 36 -33.78 31.78 -19.00
CA LEU A 36 -32.75 31.19 -18.14
C LEU A 36 -32.41 29.82 -18.72
N SER A 37 -31.14 29.59 -19.07
CA SER A 37 -30.67 28.30 -19.57
C SER A 37 -31.11 27.21 -18.59
N GLN A 38 -31.91 26.26 -19.08
CA GLN A 38 -32.28 25.07 -18.30
C GLN A 38 -31.25 23.96 -18.50
N HIS A 39 -30.16 24.26 -19.21
CA HIS A 39 -29.03 23.37 -19.43
C HIS A 39 -28.13 23.37 -18.19
N GLU A 40 -27.91 22.21 -17.58
CA GLU A 40 -26.91 22.00 -16.53
C GLU A 40 -25.89 20.96 -16.99
N THR A 41 -24.61 21.29 -16.88
CA THR A 41 -23.50 20.39 -17.19
C THR A 41 -22.70 20.03 -15.95
N LEU A 42 -22.50 18.73 -15.75
CA LEU A 42 -21.64 18.17 -14.71
C LEU A 42 -20.44 17.47 -15.34
N VAL A 43 -19.25 17.74 -14.82
CA VAL A 43 -18.01 17.10 -15.24
C VAL A 43 -17.45 16.29 -14.06
N LEU A 44 -17.26 14.99 -14.28
CA LEU A 44 -16.73 14.06 -13.30
C LEU A 44 -15.41 13.50 -13.84
N GLY A 45 -14.32 13.74 -13.13
CA GLY A 45 -13.00 13.30 -13.57
C GLY A 45 -11.88 13.73 -12.63
N GLN A 46 -10.67 13.33 -12.99
CA GLN A 46 -9.45 13.70 -12.26
C GLN A 46 -8.98 15.11 -12.63
N ASN A 47 -8.41 15.82 -11.65
CA ASN A 47 -7.86 17.17 -11.85
C ASN A 47 -6.34 17.13 -12.10
N THR A 48 -5.72 15.97 -11.97
CA THR A 48 -4.32 15.73 -12.31
C THR A 48 -4.27 14.74 -13.47
N LEU A 49 -3.58 15.10 -14.54
CA LEU A 49 -3.53 14.38 -15.81
C LEU A 49 -2.08 13.98 -16.11
N VAL A 50 -1.87 12.71 -16.48
CA VAL A 50 -0.53 12.22 -16.81
C VAL A 50 -0.23 12.51 -18.29
N PRO A 51 0.85 13.22 -18.62
CA PRO A 51 1.20 13.56 -20.01
C PRO A 51 1.37 12.30 -20.86
N GLY A 52 0.73 12.27 -22.04
CA GLY A 52 0.76 11.15 -22.98
C GLY A 52 -0.14 9.97 -22.63
N SER A 53 -0.81 10.01 -21.47
CA SER A 53 -1.79 8.99 -21.08
C SER A 53 -3.15 9.24 -21.73
N THR A 54 -3.98 8.19 -21.80
CA THR A 54 -5.41 8.36 -22.12
C THR A 54 -6.14 8.72 -20.85
N ALA A 55 -6.61 9.96 -20.74
CA ALA A 55 -7.48 10.40 -19.68
C ALA A 55 -8.94 10.20 -20.06
N ALA A 56 -9.79 10.01 -19.06
CA ALA A 56 -11.23 9.95 -19.23
C ALA A 56 -11.91 10.89 -18.24
N ILE A 57 -12.90 11.63 -18.72
CA ILE A 57 -13.86 12.37 -17.91
C ILE A 57 -15.27 11.97 -18.35
N ARG A 58 -16.21 12.00 -17.43
CA ARG A 58 -17.63 11.83 -17.74
C ARG A 58 -18.30 13.19 -17.72
N VAL A 59 -19.00 13.51 -18.81
CA VAL A 59 -19.83 14.70 -18.92
C VAL A 59 -21.30 14.25 -18.85
N VAL A 60 -22.06 14.87 -17.97
CA VAL A 60 -23.49 14.63 -17.81
C VAL A 60 -24.22 15.94 -18.10
N VAL A 61 -25.19 15.89 -19.01
CA VAL A 61 -26.00 17.04 -19.40
C VAL A 61 -27.47 16.76 -19.08
N ARG A 62 -28.10 17.65 -18.32
CA ARG A 62 -29.48 17.48 -17.83
C ARG A 62 -30.24 18.80 -17.74
N ASP A 63 -31.56 18.71 -17.62
CA ASP A 63 -32.41 19.86 -17.31
C ASP A 63 -32.21 20.27 -15.85
N SER A 64 -31.90 21.53 -15.59
CA SER A 64 -31.63 22.05 -14.25
C SER A 64 -32.85 22.07 -13.32
N ARG A 65 -34.08 21.93 -13.85
CA ARG A 65 -35.32 21.98 -13.06
C ARG A 65 -35.68 20.65 -12.43
N ASP A 66 -35.52 19.56 -13.19
CA ASP A 66 -35.99 18.23 -12.81
C ASP A 66 -34.92 17.14 -12.93
N ALA A 67 -33.69 17.52 -13.31
CA ALA A 67 -32.56 16.63 -13.54
C ALA A 67 -32.81 15.57 -14.63
N SER A 68 -33.80 15.76 -15.50
CA SER A 68 -34.05 14.87 -16.63
C SER A 68 -32.88 14.92 -17.64
N PRO A 69 -32.49 13.77 -18.22
CA PRO A 69 -31.34 13.71 -19.11
C PRO A 69 -31.60 14.48 -20.41
N LEU A 70 -30.57 15.16 -20.93
CA LEU A 70 -30.62 15.82 -22.23
C LEU A 70 -29.83 15.00 -23.27
N PRO A 71 -30.51 14.17 -24.09
CA PRO A 71 -29.85 13.38 -25.11
C PRO A 71 -29.47 14.20 -26.34
N ASN A 72 -28.44 13.74 -27.06
CA ASN A 72 -27.91 14.40 -28.26
C ASN A 72 -27.44 15.86 -28.03
N ALA A 73 -27.09 16.22 -26.79
CA ALA A 73 -26.43 17.49 -26.51
C ALA A 73 -25.01 17.43 -27.09
N GLU A 74 -24.61 18.47 -27.82
CA GLU A 74 -23.25 18.63 -28.33
C GLU A 74 -22.29 18.87 -27.16
N VAL A 75 -21.14 18.19 -27.17
CA VAL A 75 -20.10 18.29 -26.13
C VAL A 75 -18.74 18.47 -26.80
N ASP A 76 -18.11 19.60 -26.53
CA ASP A 76 -16.74 19.93 -26.96
C ASP A 76 -15.84 20.09 -25.74
N VAL A 77 -14.69 19.39 -25.75
CA VAL A 77 -13.70 19.49 -24.68
C VAL A 77 -12.41 20.04 -25.24
N ARG A 78 -11.88 21.09 -24.60
CA ARG A 78 -10.63 21.75 -24.98
C ARG A 78 -9.74 21.96 -23.75
N ILE A 79 -8.45 22.11 -23.97
CA ILE A 79 -7.49 22.44 -22.92
C ILE A 79 -6.68 23.68 -23.30
N ARG A 80 -6.43 24.56 -22.34
CA ARG A 80 -5.72 25.84 -22.54
C ARG A 80 -4.76 26.10 -21.37
N PRO A 81 -3.60 26.74 -21.58
CA PRO A 81 -2.75 27.19 -20.48
C PRO A 81 -3.51 28.09 -19.49
N ALA A 82 -3.23 27.93 -18.20
CA ALA A 82 -3.90 28.70 -17.14
C ALA A 82 -3.62 30.21 -17.26
N ASP A 83 -2.43 30.59 -17.72
CA ASP A 83 -2.01 31.99 -17.91
C ASP A 83 -2.50 32.61 -19.23
N GLY A 84 -3.35 31.88 -19.97
CA GLY A 84 -3.88 32.29 -21.26
C GLY A 84 -3.06 31.77 -22.45
N GLY A 85 -3.74 31.51 -23.56
CA GLY A 85 -3.12 30.91 -24.74
C GLY A 85 -4.14 30.28 -25.68
N ARG A 86 -3.64 29.58 -26.70
CA ARG A 86 -4.49 28.87 -27.66
C ARG A 86 -5.05 27.60 -27.03
N ALA A 87 -6.37 27.44 -27.06
CA ALA A 87 -7.02 26.20 -26.66
C ALA A 87 -6.78 25.09 -27.70
N LYS A 88 -6.45 23.89 -27.25
CA LYS A 88 -6.32 22.67 -28.05
C LYS A 88 -7.57 21.82 -27.87
N ALA A 89 -8.23 21.45 -28.96
CA ALA A 89 -9.35 20.53 -28.91
C ALA A 89 -8.88 19.13 -28.50
N LEU A 90 -9.61 18.51 -27.58
CA LEU A 90 -9.34 17.17 -27.06
C LEU A 90 -10.42 16.17 -27.51
N PHE A 91 -11.67 16.62 -27.58
CA PHE A 91 -12.82 15.77 -27.92
C PHE A 91 -13.97 16.61 -28.47
N SER A 92 -14.79 16.00 -29.33
CA SER A 92 -16.09 16.50 -29.78
C SER A 92 -17.04 15.32 -29.96
N GLY A 93 -18.27 15.42 -29.46
CA GLY A 93 -19.24 14.33 -29.51
C GLY A 93 -20.63 14.75 -29.01
N THR A 94 -21.49 13.76 -28.76
CA THR A 94 -22.86 14.01 -28.29
C THR A 94 -23.24 13.09 -27.13
N THR A 95 -24.13 13.54 -26.25
CA THR A 95 -24.67 12.72 -25.15
C THR A 95 -25.58 11.60 -25.64
N ASP A 96 -25.59 10.50 -24.89
CA ASP A 96 -26.48 9.35 -25.09
C ASP A 96 -27.91 9.60 -24.60
N ALA A 97 -28.78 8.58 -24.67
CA ALA A 97 -30.17 8.65 -24.22
C ALA A 97 -30.33 9.01 -22.72
N ALA A 98 -29.30 8.77 -21.92
CA ALA A 98 -29.26 9.08 -20.49
C ALA A 98 -28.53 10.39 -20.20
N GLY A 99 -28.23 11.21 -21.22
CA GLY A 99 -27.59 12.51 -21.06
C GLY A 99 -26.10 12.42 -20.75
N ASN A 100 -25.47 11.26 -20.95
CA ASN A 100 -24.07 11.03 -20.60
C ASN A 100 -23.18 10.96 -21.84
N VAL A 101 -21.93 11.36 -21.70
CA VAL A 101 -20.86 11.02 -22.65
C VAL A 101 -19.56 10.73 -21.90
N ASP A 102 -18.92 9.61 -22.25
CA ASP A 102 -17.59 9.27 -21.80
C ASP A 102 -16.56 9.90 -22.74
N VAL A 103 -15.88 10.93 -22.25
CA VAL A 103 -14.89 11.68 -23.02
C VAL A 103 -13.52 11.08 -22.73
N ALA A 104 -12.99 10.32 -23.68
CA ALA A 104 -11.62 9.81 -23.65
C ALA A 104 -10.73 10.65 -24.58
N PHE A 105 -9.56 11.08 -24.08
CA PHE A 105 -8.60 11.85 -24.87
C PHE A 105 -7.15 11.58 -24.43
N VAL A 106 -6.21 11.79 -25.35
CA VAL A 106 -4.78 11.71 -25.03
C VAL A 106 -4.32 13.04 -24.46
N VAL A 107 -3.75 13.01 -23.25
CA VAL A 107 -3.20 14.19 -22.58
C VAL A 107 -1.97 14.67 -23.36
N PRO A 108 -1.88 15.95 -23.78
CA PRO A 108 -0.70 16.46 -24.46
C PRO A 108 0.58 16.31 -23.61
N GLU A 109 1.68 15.88 -24.22
CA GLU A 109 2.98 15.71 -23.53
C GLU A 109 3.74 17.03 -23.35
N ASP A 110 3.68 17.92 -24.34
CA ASP A 110 4.48 19.16 -24.40
C ASP A 110 3.66 20.41 -24.07
N VAL A 111 3.06 20.45 -22.88
CA VAL A 111 2.27 21.59 -22.41
C VAL A 111 2.68 21.98 -21.00
N GLU A 112 2.40 23.24 -20.63
CA GLU A 112 2.69 23.73 -19.29
C GLU A 112 1.91 22.93 -18.24
N PRO A 113 2.46 22.73 -17.02
CA PRO A 113 1.78 21.93 -16.00
C PRO A 113 0.40 22.48 -15.62
N ARG A 114 0.23 23.80 -15.51
CA ARG A 114 -1.05 24.40 -15.12
C ARG A 114 -1.91 24.69 -16.35
N GLN A 115 -3.03 23.98 -16.46
CA GLN A 115 -3.98 24.14 -17.55
C GLN A 115 -5.39 24.38 -17.02
N THR A 116 -6.25 24.86 -17.91
CA THR A 116 -7.70 24.93 -17.75
C THR A 116 -8.33 24.00 -18.76
N LEU A 117 -9.09 23.02 -18.28
CA LEU A 117 -9.97 22.18 -19.07
C LEU A 117 -11.30 22.91 -19.27
N ILE A 118 -11.71 23.08 -20.52
CA ILE A 118 -12.92 23.80 -20.90
C ILE A 118 -13.88 22.78 -21.51
N VAL A 119 -15.05 22.63 -20.90
CA VAL A 119 -16.13 21.76 -21.38
C VAL A 119 -17.28 22.66 -21.83
N GLU A 120 -17.50 22.72 -23.14
CA GLU A 120 -18.62 23.44 -23.75
C GLU A 120 -19.70 22.44 -24.13
N THR A 121 -20.94 22.76 -23.78
CA THR A 121 -22.08 21.88 -23.99
C THR A 121 -23.26 22.66 -24.53
N LYS A 122 -24.00 22.07 -25.47
CA LYS A 122 -25.13 22.74 -26.14
C LYS A 122 -26.27 21.79 -26.43
N SER A 123 -27.49 22.22 -26.16
CA SER A 123 -28.73 21.47 -26.40
C SER A 123 -29.85 22.40 -26.86
N SER A 124 -31.05 21.86 -27.04
CA SER A 124 -32.25 22.66 -27.32
C SER A 124 -32.66 23.56 -26.15
N LEU A 125 -32.19 23.29 -24.93
CA LEU A 125 -32.55 24.04 -23.71
C LEU A 125 -31.54 25.13 -23.33
N GLY A 126 -30.46 25.28 -24.10
CA GLY A 126 -29.41 26.26 -23.87
C GLY A 126 -28.02 25.70 -24.09
N ALA A 127 -27.03 26.42 -23.56
CA ALA A 127 -25.63 26.03 -23.57
C ALA A 127 -25.00 26.33 -22.20
N ASP A 128 -23.94 25.60 -21.88
CA ASP A 128 -23.15 25.80 -20.67
C ASP A 128 -21.66 25.61 -20.96
N THR A 129 -20.82 26.35 -20.24
CA THR A 129 -19.35 26.31 -20.34
C THR A 129 -18.76 26.15 -18.95
N LEU A 130 -18.14 25.01 -18.69
CA LEU A 130 -17.44 24.73 -17.45
C LEU A 130 -15.92 24.84 -17.66
N GLU A 131 -15.27 25.69 -16.87
CA GLU A 131 -13.81 25.77 -16.81
C GLU A 131 -13.30 25.14 -15.52
N GLN A 132 -12.40 24.16 -15.63
CA GLN A 132 -11.83 23.43 -14.50
C GLN A 132 -10.30 23.51 -14.56
N ALA A 133 -9.68 23.92 -13.44
CA ALA A 133 -8.23 23.89 -13.32
C ALA A 133 -7.74 22.43 -13.28
N VAL A 134 -6.78 22.10 -14.14
CA VAL A 134 -6.14 20.78 -14.18
C VAL A 134 -4.61 20.93 -14.20
N THR A 135 -3.92 19.99 -13.57
CA THR A 135 -2.46 19.92 -13.55
C THR A 135 -2.00 18.77 -14.44
N ILE A 136 -1.10 19.04 -15.38
CA ILE A 136 -0.41 18.03 -16.17
C ILE A 136 0.93 17.76 -15.51
N GLU A 137 1.03 16.63 -14.82
CA GLU A 137 2.25 16.20 -14.16
C GLU A 137 2.38 14.69 -14.20
N ARG A 138 3.63 14.24 -14.07
CA ARG A 138 3.97 12.83 -14.03
C ARG A 138 4.52 12.52 -12.66
N ASP A 139 3.68 11.90 -11.83
CA ASP A 139 4.13 11.33 -10.57
C ASP A 139 5.01 10.11 -10.82
N TYR A 140 5.94 9.87 -9.91
CA TYR A 140 6.88 8.76 -9.99
C TYR A 140 6.79 7.85 -8.76
N ARG A 141 7.33 6.65 -8.91
CA ARG A 141 7.63 5.71 -7.83
C ARG A 141 9.10 5.35 -7.95
N ILE A 142 9.78 5.28 -6.81
CA ILE A 142 11.21 4.95 -6.74
C ILE A 142 11.36 3.63 -5.99
N LEU A 143 12.02 2.67 -6.60
CA LEU A 143 12.50 1.46 -5.95
C LEU A 143 13.99 1.64 -5.63
N LEU A 144 14.31 1.88 -4.35
CA LEU A 144 15.67 2.00 -3.87
C LEU A 144 16.21 0.65 -3.38
N THR A 145 17.35 0.24 -3.93
CA THR A 145 17.98 -1.05 -3.67
C THR A 145 19.48 -0.90 -3.43
N THR A 146 20.05 -1.92 -2.80
CA THR A 146 21.47 -2.07 -2.52
C THR A 146 21.82 -3.56 -2.56
N ASP A 147 23.09 -3.91 -2.75
CA ASP A 147 23.53 -5.30 -2.90
C ASP A 147 23.46 -6.11 -1.60
N LYS A 148 23.65 -5.46 -0.43
CA LYS A 148 23.63 -6.13 0.89
C LYS A 148 22.81 -5.33 1.91
N PRO A 149 22.19 -6.01 2.90
CA PRO A 149 21.57 -5.34 4.04
C PRO A 149 22.58 -4.94 5.14
N LEU A 150 23.78 -5.53 5.14
CA LEU A 150 24.84 -5.30 6.12
C LEU A 150 26.19 -5.07 5.43
N TYR A 151 26.93 -4.07 5.90
CA TYR A 151 28.27 -3.70 5.44
C TYR A 151 29.26 -3.61 6.59
N GLN A 152 30.52 -3.88 6.29
CA GLN A 152 31.64 -3.56 7.17
C GLN A 152 32.22 -2.18 6.81
N PRO A 153 32.88 -1.51 7.77
CA PRO A 153 33.75 -0.37 7.46
C PRO A 153 34.74 -0.69 6.32
N GLY A 154 35.07 0.30 5.49
CA GLY A 154 35.90 0.14 4.31
C GLY A 154 35.23 -0.51 3.09
N GLN A 155 33.99 -1.02 3.20
CA GLN A 155 33.27 -1.58 2.05
C GLN A 155 32.59 -0.49 1.20
N ILE A 156 32.38 -0.80 -0.07
CA ILE A 156 31.56 0.00 -0.98
C ILE A 156 30.10 -0.43 -0.84
N ILE A 157 29.22 0.53 -0.61
CA ILE A 157 27.78 0.35 -0.73
C ILE A 157 27.38 0.64 -2.17
N HIS A 158 26.90 -0.37 -2.89
CA HIS A 158 26.36 -0.18 -4.23
C HIS A 158 24.89 0.22 -4.10
N ILE A 159 24.53 1.39 -4.62
CA ILE A 159 23.20 1.97 -4.51
C ILE A 159 22.58 2.05 -5.90
N ARG A 160 21.34 1.56 -6.04
CA ARG A 160 20.58 1.63 -7.28
C ARG A 160 19.15 2.07 -7.00
N ALA A 161 18.72 3.13 -7.68
CA ALA A 161 17.34 3.60 -7.73
C ALA A 161 16.74 3.29 -9.11
N LEU A 162 15.54 2.72 -9.14
CA LEU A 162 14.71 2.59 -10.34
C LEU A 162 13.49 3.50 -10.17
N ALA A 163 13.36 4.51 -11.02
CA ALA A 163 12.26 5.47 -11.02
C ALA A 163 11.36 5.25 -12.24
N LEU A 164 10.07 4.99 -11.98
CA LEU A 164 9.04 4.74 -13.00
C LEU A 164 7.83 5.64 -12.75
N GLY A 165 7.11 5.99 -13.81
CA GLY A 165 5.85 6.72 -13.72
C GLY A 165 4.85 5.94 -12.86
N ALA A 166 4.20 6.60 -11.91
CA ALA A 166 3.34 5.95 -10.92
C ALA A 166 2.10 5.28 -11.56
N PHE A 167 1.65 5.80 -12.70
CA PHE A 167 0.46 5.34 -13.41
C PHE A 167 0.77 4.39 -14.56
N ASP A 168 1.73 4.73 -15.42
CA ASP A 168 2.00 4.01 -16.68
C ASP A 168 3.30 3.19 -16.65
N MET A 169 4.02 3.19 -15.53
CA MET A 169 5.29 2.50 -15.34
C MET A 169 6.35 2.87 -16.38
N ARG A 170 6.21 4.00 -17.08
CA ARG A 170 7.22 4.46 -18.04
C ARG A 170 8.48 4.89 -17.29
N PRO A 171 9.68 4.57 -17.81
CA PRO A 171 10.94 5.05 -17.24
C PRO A 171 10.98 6.56 -17.02
N ALA A 172 11.51 6.99 -15.87
CA ALA A 172 11.82 8.40 -15.59
C ALA A 172 13.08 8.86 -16.36
N ALA A 173 13.16 8.58 -17.65
CA ALA A 173 14.35 8.81 -18.45
C ALA A 173 14.77 10.28 -18.47
N GLY A 174 16.06 10.54 -18.25
CA GLY A 174 16.63 11.89 -18.23
C GLY A 174 16.26 12.72 -17.00
N GLN A 175 15.42 12.20 -16.08
CA GLN A 175 15.02 12.92 -14.88
C GLN A 175 16.16 13.00 -13.87
N SER A 176 16.20 14.11 -13.13
CA SER A 176 17.21 14.36 -12.11
C SER A 176 16.81 13.70 -10.79
N LEU A 177 17.66 12.84 -10.26
CA LEU A 177 17.45 12.06 -9.04
C LEU A 177 18.58 12.33 -8.04
N GLU A 178 18.25 12.73 -6.82
CA GLU A 178 19.21 12.91 -5.74
C GLU A 178 19.31 11.65 -4.89
N VAL A 179 20.52 11.16 -4.64
CA VAL A 179 20.79 10.11 -3.64
C VAL A 179 21.54 10.71 -2.46
N THR A 180 21.07 10.46 -1.25
CA THR A 180 21.75 10.82 0.00
C THR A 180 21.95 9.61 0.90
N VAL A 181 23.01 9.66 1.72
CA VAL A 181 23.27 8.67 2.78
C VAL A 181 23.50 9.41 4.09
N ALA A 182 22.73 9.04 5.11
CA ALA A 182 22.91 9.50 6.48
C ALA A 182 23.45 8.38 7.37
N ASP A 183 24.39 8.70 8.26
CA ASP A 183 24.96 7.76 9.22
C ASP A 183 23.98 7.42 10.38
N GLY A 184 24.38 6.53 11.28
CA GLY A 184 23.58 6.12 12.45
C GLY A 184 23.22 7.23 13.44
N LYS A 185 23.80 8.43 13.30
CA LYS A 185 23.48 9.61 14.11
C LYS A 185 22.61 10.61 13.34
N GLY A 186 22.24 10.30 12.09
CA GLY A 186 21.45 11.16 11.22
C GLY A 186 22.26 12.19 10.43
N ASN A 187 23.60 12.13 10.47
CA ASN A 187 24.44 13.06 9.70
C ASN A 187 24.48 12.64 8.24
N THR A 188 24.16 13.53 7.31
CA THR A 188 24.33 13.26 5.87
C THR A 188 25.81 13.22 5.52
N VAL A 189 26.33 12.03 5.20
CA VAL A 189 27.74 11.76 4.86
C VAL A 189 27.97 11.64 3.36
N PHE A 190 26.91 11.51 2.58
CA PHE A 190 26.99 11.43 1.12
C PHE A 190 25.78 12.10 0.47
N ARG A 191 26.00 12.81 -0.64
CA ARG A 191 24.96 13.38 -1.48
C ARG A 191 25.44 13.39 -2.93
N ARG A 192 24.61 12.93 -3.85
CA ARG A 192 24.91 12.94 -5.29
C ARG A 192 23.65 13.19 -6.11
N GLN A 193 23.73 14.15 -7.02
CA GLN A 193 22.75 14.31 -8.09
C GLN A 193 23.12 13.38 -9.26
N LEU A 194 22.15 12.61 -9.72
CA LEU A 194 22.27 11.65 -10.82
C LEU A 194 21.19 11.94 -11.86
N THR A 195 21.44 11.53 -13.10
CA THR A 195 20.44 11.52 -14.15
C THR A 195 20.00 10.09 -14.38
N ALA A 196 18.69 9.84 -14.34
CA ALA A 196 18.14 8.52 -14.63
C ALA A 196 18.37 8.15 -16.11
N SER A 197 18.78 6.91 -16.35
CA SER A 197 19.02 6.36 -17.69
C SER A 197 17.72 6.25 -18.50
N GLU A 198 17.82 5.83 -19.76
CA GLU A 198 16.65 5.52 -20.61
C GLU A 198 15.69 4.48 -19.99
N TYR A 199 16.19 3.66 -19.06
CA TYR A 199 15.42 2.66 -18.31
C TYR A 199 14.97 3.14 -16.93
N GLY A 200 15.16 4.44 -16.61
CA GLY A 200 14.76 5.03 -15.33
C GLY A 200 15.70 4.66 -14.17
N VAL A 201 16.89 4.15 -14.48
CA VAL A 201 17.85 3.68 -13.47
C VAL A 201 18.90 4.75 -13.19
N ALA A 202 19.14 5.01 -11.91
CA ALA A 202 20.29 5.77 -11.42
C ALA A 202 21.07 4.89 -10.43
N ALA A 203 22.39 4.80 -10.60
CA ALA A 203 23.25 4.02 -9.72
C ALA A 203 24.46 4.82 -9.27
N VAL A 204 24.90 4.57 -8.04
CA VAL A 204 26.05 5.25 -7.45
C VAL A 204 26.69 4.36 -6.38
N ASP A 205 28.02 4.45 -6.30
CA ASP A 205 28.80 3.79 -5.27
C ASP A 205 29.13 4.76 -4.14
N PHE A 206 28.95 4.32 -2.90
CA PHE A 206 29.38 5.06 -1.71
C PHE A 206 30.43 4.24 -0.96
N GLN A 207 31.66 4.74 -0.94
CA GLN A 207 32.77 4.15 -0.20
C GLN A 207 32.65 4.48 1.29
N LEU A 208 32.44 3.46 2.15
CA LEU A 208 32.56 3.63 3.59
C LEU A 208 34.04 3.84 3.95
N ALA A 209 34.31 4.75 4.88
CA ALA A 209 35.65 4.86 5.45
C ALA A 209 35.96 3.65 6.35
N ASP A 210 37.24 3.42 6.60
CA ASP A 210 37.70 2.33 7.47
C ASP A 210 37.30 2.55 8.95
N GLU A 211 37.13 3.82 9.34
CA GLU A 211 36.69 4.21 10.68
C GLU A 211 35.41 5.06 10.58
N VAL A 212 34.26 4.42 10.81
CA VAL A 212 32.93 5.03 10.71
C VAL A 212 32.07 4.70 11.92
N ASN A 213 31.06 5.53 12.19
CA ASN A 213 30.06 5.22 13.21
C ASN A 213 29.37 3.90 12.82
N SER A 214 29.37 2.90 13.71
CA SER A 214 28.56 1.70 13.49
C SER A 214 27.07 2.00 13.73
N GLY A 215 26.19 1.25 13.07
CA GLY A 215 24.73 1.34 13.23
C GLY A 215 23.97 1.47 11.92
N ALA A 216 22.74 1.98 12.01
CA ALA A 216 21.80 2.05 10.88
C ALA A 216 22.07 3.26 9.97
N TYR A 217 22.46 3.01 8.73
CA TYR A 217 22.66 4.04 7.71
C TYR A 217 21.40 4.17 6.87
N LYS A 218 20.92 5.40 6.69
CA LYS A 218 19.71 5.70 5.92
C LYS A 218 20.06 6.20 4.53
N LEU A 219 19.71 5.42 3.52
CA LEU A 219 19.80 5.76 2.11
C LEU A 219 18.48 6.40 1.67
N THR A 220 18.52 7.54 1.00
CA THR A 220 17.33 8.21 0.46
C THR A 220 17.54 8.55 -1.00
N ALA A 221 16.59 8.21 -1.86
CA ALA A 221 16.53 8.62 -3.25
C ALA A 221 15.32 9.52 -3.47
N THR A 222 15.53 10.70 -4.07
CA THR A 222 14.49 11.73 -4.25
C THR A 222 14.42 12.17 -5.71
N LEU A 223 13.21 12.22 -6.26
CA LEU A 223 12.90 12.74 -7.58
C LEU A 223 11.62 13.58 -7.50
N GLY A 224 11.76 14.89 -7.71
CA GLY A 224 10.64 15.83 -7.55
C GLY A 224 10.07 15.80 -6.13
N ASN A 225 8.78 15.49 -6.01
CA ASN A 225 8.04 15.34 -4.75
C ASN A 225 8.09 13.90 -4.17
N THR A 226 8.73 12.96 -4.88
CA THR A 226 8.75 11.55 -4.52
C THR A 226 10.09 11.19 -3.87
N SER A 227 10.05 10.49 -2.73
CA SER A 227 11.24 9.91 -2.12
C SER A 227 11.03 8.43 -1.77
N SER A 228 12.13 7.67 -1.76
CA SER A 228 12.19 6.31 -1.25
C SER A 228 13.38 6.20 -0.31
N GLU A 229 13.17 5.51 0.81
CA GLU A 229 14.21 5.26 1.81
C GLU A 229 14.55 3.78 1.90
N LYS A 230 15.81 3.49 2.24
CA LYS A 230 16.28 2.15 2.58
C LYS A 230 17.31 2.25 3.69
N THR A 231 17.22 1.38 4.68
CA THR A 231 18.20 1.32 5.78
C THR A 231 19.12 0.13 5.58
N VAL A 232 20.40 0.33 5.84
CA VAL A 232 21.43 -0.73 5.89
C VAL A 232 22.17 -0.65 7.21
N THR A 233 22.68 -1.77 7.70
CA THR A 233 23.48 -1.82 8.93
C THR A 233 24.96 -1.77 8.59
N VAL A 234 25.70 -0.86 9.22
CA VAL A 234 27.17 -0.80 9.13
C VAL A 234 27.76 -1.23 10.45
N GLU A 235 28.36 -2.42 10.49
CA GLU A 235 28.94 -2.99 11.70
C GLU A 235 30.16 -3.85 11.34
N HIS A 236 31.06 -4.02 12.30
CA HIS A 236 32.17 -4.95 12.15
C HIS A 236 31.63 -6.38 12.18
N TYR A 237 31.41 -6.96 11.00
CA TYR A 237 31.10 -8.38 10.91
C TYR A 237 32.34 -9.18 11.31
N VAL A 238 32.23 -9.98 12.35
CA VAL A 238 33.23 -10.99 12.71
C VAL A 238 32.72 -12.31 12.14
N LEU A 239 33.52 -12.96 11.29
CA LEU A 239 33.18 -14.29 10.80
C LEU A 239 33.04 -15.23 12.00
N PRO A 240 31.87 -15.87 12.20
CA PRO A 240 31.69 -16.86 13.25
C PRO A 240 32.76 -17.94 13.15
N LYS A 241 33.27 -18.42 14.30
CA LYS A 241 34.31 -19.45 14.33
C LYS A 241 33.74 -20.83 14.01
N PHE A 242 32.51 -21.09 14.41
CA PHE A 242 31.79 -22.34 14.20
C PHE A 242 30.28 -22.08 14.12
N ASP A 243 29.54 -23.02 13.55
CA ASP A 243 28.09 -23.01 13.49
C ASP A 243 27.50 -23.75 14.69
N VAL A 244 26.39 -23.23 15.23
CA VAL A 244 25.64 -23.83 16.34
C VAL A 244 24.21 -24.07 15.89
N LYS A 245 23.88 -25.34 15.65
CA LYS A 245 22.56 -25.76 15.16
C LYS A 245 21.75 -26.41 16.27
N LEU A 246 20.55 -25.91 16.52
CA LEU A 246 19.58 -26.51 17.43
C LEU A 246 18.52 -27.31 16.67
N THR A 247 18.21 -28.50 17.18
CA THR A 247 17.13 -29.37 16.71
C THR A 247 16.26 -29.83 17.87
N THR A 248 15.00 -30.13 17.57
CA THR A 248 13.99 -30.54 18.54
C THR A 248 13.23 -31.74 18.00
N ASP A 249 12.65 -32.55 18.89
CA ASP A 249 11.94 -33.78 18.58
C ASP A 249 10.63 -33.53 17.80
N ARG A 250 10.04 -32.34 17.96
CA ARG A 250 8.78 -31.93 17.30
C ARG A 250 8.92 -30.56 16.65
N ALA A 251 8.02 -30.31 15.69
CA ALA A 251 7.91 -29.04 14.98
C ALA A 251 7.12 -27.99 15.75
N TYR A 252 6.20 -28.41 16.63
CA TYR A 252 5.42 -27.56 17.51
C TYR A 252 5.10 -28.29 18.82
N TYR A 253 4.68 -27.53 19.84
CA TYR A 253 4.40 -28.03 21.18
C TYR A 253 3.11 -27.43 21.75
N ARG A 254 2.59 -28.04 22.81
CA ARG A 254 1.55 -27.46 23.67
C ARG A 254 2.17 -26.88 24.93
N PRO A 255 1.50 -25.93 25.61
CA PRO A 255 1.95 -25.48 26.94
C PRO A 255 2.06 -26.66 27.90
N GLY A 256 3.11 -26.68 28.72
CA GLY A 256 3.44 -27.80 29.61
C GLY A 256 4.09 -29.03 28.93
N ASP A 257 4.18 -29.09 27.59
CA ASP A 257 4.84 -30.22 26.92
C ASP A 257 6.33 -30.27 27.26
N ARG A 258 6.85 -31.49 27.31
CA ARG A 258 8.28 -31.73 27.39
C ARG A 258 8.93 -31.60 26.02
N VAL A 259 9.92 -30.71 25.94
CA VAL A 259 10.77 -30.51 24.77
C VAL A 259 12.01 -31.38 24.92
N GLU A 260 12.30 -32.18 23.89
CA GLU A 260 13.55 -32.91 23.77
C GLU A 260 14.29 -32.44 22.52
N GLY A 261 15.60 -32.27 22.62
CA GLY A 261 16.37 -31.74 21.52
C GLY A 261 17.86 -31.96 21.64
N SER A 262 18.56 -31.53 20.60
CA SER A 262 20.00 -31.55 20.57
C SER A 262 20.55 -30.31 19.88
N LEU A 263 21.72 -29.92 20.34
CA LEU A 263 22.55 -28.89 19.75
C LEU A 263 23.78 -29.57 19.17
N THR A 264 24.20 -29.15 17.97
CA THR A 264 25.47 -29.55 17.36
C THR A 264 26.29 -28.32 17.05
N ALA A 265 27.54 -28.29 17.51
CA ALA A 265 28.49 -27.23 17.25
C ALA A 265 29.65 -27.74 16.36
N ARG A 266 29.85 -27.10 15.21
CA ARG A 266 30.84 -27.54 14.21
C ARG A 266 31.58 -26.37 13.58
N TYR A 267 32.90 -26.45 13.55
CA TYR A 267 33.73 -25.48 12.84
C TYR A 267 33.48 -25.53 11.34
N PHE A 268 33.57 -24.37 10.67
CA PHE A 268 33.38 -24.28 9.21
C PHE A 268 34.38 -25.10 8.39
N PHE A 269 35.53 -25.48 8.99
CA PHE A 269 36.51 -26.39 8.38
C PHE A 269 36.22 -27.88 8.63
N GLY A 270 35.04 -28.21 9.19
CA GLY A 270 34.49 -29.56 9.26
C GLY A 270 34.76 -30.36 10.53
N LYS A 271 35.55 -29.85 11.49
CA LYS A 271 35.74 -30.51 12.79
C LYS A 271 34.62 -30.15 13.77
N ASP A 272 34.29 -31.07 14.65
CA ASP A 272 33.34 -30.85 15.72
C ASP A 272 33.95 -30.05 16.89
N VAL A 273 33.13 -29.23 17.55
CA VAL A 273 33.53 -28.46 18.73
C VAL A 273 33.36 -29.35 19.95
N ALA A 274 34.34 -30.22 20.20
CA ALA A 274 34.33 -31.13 21.35
C ALA A 274 34.72 -30.42 22.66
N GLY A 275 34.05 -30.75 23.76
CA GLY A 275 34.37 -30.18 25.08
C GLY A 275 34.01 -28.70 25.25
N GLY A 276 33.18 -28.15 24.37
CA GLY A 276 32.73 -26.76 24.44
C GLY A 276 31.67 -26.57 25.52
N ALA A 277 31.78 -25.50 26.31
CA ALA A 277 30.80 -25.16 27.34
C ALA A 277 29.50 -24.65 26.70
N VAL A 278 28.37 -25.23 27.08
CA VAL A 278 27.05 -24.87 26.56
C VAL A 278 26.27 -24.15 27.66
N LYS A 279 25.71 -22.98 27.34
CA LYS A 279 24.68 -22.30 28.12
C LYS A 279 23.45 -22.09 27.25
N LEU A 280 22.37 -22.80 27.55
CA LEU A 280 21.10 -22.73 26.85
C LEU A 280 20.06 -22.00 27.70
N GLU A 281 19.44 -20.97 27.15
CA GLU A 281 18.34 -20.23 27.75
C GLU A 281 17.07 -20.37 26.91
N GLY A 282 15.98 -20.80 27.55
CA GLY A 282 14.63 -20.80 27.01
C GLY A 282 13.84 -19.62 27.54
N TYR A 283 13.19 -18.84 26.68
CA TYR A 283 12.48 -17.63 27.06
C TYR A 283 11.23 -17.36 26.23
N THR A 284 10.33 -16.57 26.80
CA THR A 284 9.18 -15.97 26.11
C THR A 284 9.46 -14.50 25.85
N PHE A 285 8.89 -13.96 24.76
CA PHE A 285 9.03 -12.55 24.41
C PHE A 285 7.64 -11.98 24.08
N ASP A 286 6.99 -11.43 25.10
CA ASP A 286 5.72 -10.70 24.98
C ASP A 286 6.03 -9.20 24.97
N PHE A 287 6.10 -8.57 26.16
CA PHE A 287 6.58 -7.18 26.31
C PHE A 287 8.09 -7.06 26.57
N GLN A 288 8.67 -8.09 27.18
CA GLN A 288 10.10 -8.18 27.51
C GLN A 288 10.54 -9.64 27.51
N ARG A 289 11.86 -9.87 27.43
CA ARG A 289 12.45 -11.22 27.54
C ARG A 289 12.27 -11.74 28.95
N VAL A 290 11.57 -12.85 29.11
CA VAL A 290 11.43 -13.59 30.38
C VAL A 290 12.05 -14.97 30.21
N VAL A 291 13.20 -15.19 30.86
CA VAL A 291 13.90 -16.49 30.83
C VAL A 291 13.16 -17.46 31.75
N ALA A 292 12.68 -18.56 31.18
CA ALA A 292 11.93 -19.61 31.88
C ALA A 292 12.81 -20.83 32.20
N VAL A 293 13.83 -21.08 31.37
CA VAL A 293 14.71 -22.25 31.49
C VAL A 293 16.14 -21.80 31.28
N THR A 294 17.05 -22.30 32.12
CA THR A 294 18.49 -22.20 31.91
C THR A 294 19.11 -23.58 32.10
N LEU A 295 19.85 -24.06 31.11
CA LEU A 295 20.58 -25.31 31.15
C LEU A 295 22.05 -25.04 30.84
N GLU A 296 22.92 -25.74 31.54
CA GLU A 296 24.36 -25.70 31.32
C GLU A 296 24.88 -27.10 31.07
N GLY A 297 25.93 -27.22 30.26
CA GLY A 297 26.53 -28.50 29.92
C GLY A 297 27.79 -28.38 29.09
N THR A 298 28.19 -29.48 28.48
CA THR A 298 29.38 -29.54 27.63
C THR A 298 29.08 -30.41 26.42
N THR A 299 29.59 -30.02 25.25
CA THR A 299 29.49 -30.83 24.04
C THR A 299 30.37 -32.09 24.14
N ASP A 300 29.88 -33.19 23.58
CA ASP A 300 30.61 -34.45 23.49
C ASP A 300 31.71 -34.43 22.40
N ASP A 301 32.39 -35.56 22.18
CA ASP A 301 33.45 -35.71 21.18
C ASP A 301 32.98 -35.47 19.74
N THR A 302 31.67 -35.51 19.49
CA THR A 302 31.02 -35.22 18.20
C THR A 302 30.47 -33.79 18.12
N GLY A 303 30.76 -32.96 19.12
CA GLY A 303 30.28 -31.58 19.21
C GLY A 303 28.79 -31.48 19.50
N ALA A 304 28.17 -32.55 20.00
CA ALA A 304 26.75 -32.61 20.29
C ALA A 304 26.45 -32.41 21.77
N PHE A 305 25.30 -31.83 22.08
CA PHE A 305 24.75 -31.70 23.43
C PHE A 305 23.24 -31.94 23.38
N THR A 306 22.75 -32.94 24.12
CA THR A 306 21.33 -33.23 24.23
C THR A 306 20.71 -32.48 25.41
N PHE A 307 19.52 -31.93 25.23
CA PHE A 307 18.79 -31.20 26.27
C PHE A 307 17.34 -31.65 26.35
N SER A 308 16.73 -31.47 27.52
CA SER A 308 15.30 -31.62 27.72
C SER A 308 14.80 -30.68 28.80
N PHE A 309 13.63 -30.09 28.62
CA PHE A 309 12.96 -29.25 29.61
C PHE A 309 11.45 -29.24 29.37
N ASP A 310 10.69 -28.85 30.38
CA ASP A 310 9.24 -28.69 30.27
C ASP A 310 8.90 -27.23 29.95
N LEU A 311 7.99 -27.01 29.01
CA LEU A 311 7.50 -25.66 28.70
C LEU A 311 6.64 -25.11 29.84
N PRO A 312 6.57 -23.77 30.02
CA PRO A 312 5.59 -23.18 30.92
C PRO A 312 4.15 -23.61 30.57
N ASP A 313 3.33 -23.80 31.60
CA ASP A 313 1.90 -24.17 31.46
C ASP A 313 1.07 -23.09 30.74
N TYR A 314 1.57 -21.86 30.71
CA TYR A 314 0.95 -20.74 30.04
C TYR A 314 2.01 -19.90 29.32
N ILE A 315 1.75 -19.64 28.04
CA ILE A 315 2.52 -18.71 27.22
C ILE A 315 1.52 -17.83 26.48
N ALA A 316 1.66 -16.52 26.62
CA ALA A 316 0.78 -15.57 25.95
C ALA A 316 0.98 -15.67 24.43
N GLY A 317 -0.14 -15.80 23.71
CA GLY A 317 -0.15 -15.66 22.26
C GLY A 317 -0.08 -14.20 21.84
N SER A 318 0.29 -13.95 20.58
CA SER A 318 0.33 -12.58 20.03
C SER A 318 -0.66 -12.43 18.87
N GLU A 319 -1.11 -11.20 18.62
CA GLU A 319 -1.95 -10.89 17.45
C GLU A 319 -1.22 -11.16 16.12
N LEU A 320 0.10 -10.90 16.06
CA LEU A 320 0.92 -11.18 14.88
C LEU A 320 0.92 -12.67 14.53
N GLU A 321 0.89 -13.52 15.54
CA GLU A 321 0.81 -14.98 15.43
C GLU A 321 -0.64 -15.50 15.49
N ARG A 322 -1.64 -14.61 15.31
CA ARG A 322 -3.08 -14.92 15.29
C ARG A 322 -3.54 -15.72 16.53
N GLY A 323 -3.02 -15.35 17.69
CA GLY A 323 -3.31 -16.02 18.97
C GLY A 323 -2.40 -17.20 19.29
N GLY A 324 -1.50 -17.59 18.39
CA GLY A 324 -0.41 -18.53 18.66
C GLY A 324 0.68 -17.92 19.53
N ALA A 325 1.40 -18.77 20.26
CA ALA A 325 2.52 -18.38 21.11
C ALA A 325 3.86 -18.89 20.54
N ARG A 326 4.96 -18.22 20.90
CA ARG A 326 6.31 -18.66 20.57
C ARG A 326 7.17 -18.77 21.82
N PHE A 327 7.91 -19.86 21.92
CA PHE A 327 8.97 -20.04 22.89
C PHE A 327 10.32 -20.04 22.18
N TYR A 328 11.27 -19.24 22.64
CA TYR A 328 12.58 -19.12 22.00
C TYR A 328 13.61 -19.88 22.82
N ILE A 329 14.49 -20.61 22.13
CA ILE A 329 15.68 -21.20 22.73
C ILE A 329 16.92 -20.55 22.11
N GLU A 330 17.84 -20.13 22.95
CA GLU A 330 19.14 -19.54 22.59
C GLU A 330 20.23 -20.33 23.30
N ALA A 331 21.18 -20.87 22.55
CA ALA A 331 22.32 -21.59 23.11
C ALA A 331 23.63 -20.91 22.73
N ALA A 332 24.35 -20.45 23.74
CA ALA A 332 25.74 -20.01 23.62
C ALA A 332 26.65 -21.21 23.83
N VAL A 333 27.58 -21.43 22.89
CA VAL A 333 28.60 -22.47 22.97
C VAL A 333 29.96 -21.80 22.97
N THR A 334 30.76 -22.05 24.00
CA THR A 334 32.12 -21.53 24.13
C THR A 334 33.12 -22.66 23.90
N ASP A 335 34.00 -22.53 22.90
CA ASP A 335 35.04 -23.52 22.61
C ASP A 335 36.22 -23.44 23.60
N LEU A 336 37.17 -24.38 23.49
CA LEU A 336 38.37 -24.42 24.34
C LEU A 336 39.33 -23.24 24.12
N ALA A 337 39.14 -22.47 23.04
CA ALA A 337 39.89 -21.25 22.75
C ALA A 337 39.13 -19.99 23.17
N GLU A 338 38.09 -20.13 23.99
CA GLU A 338 37.25 -19.06 24.53
C GLU A 338 36.45 -18.28 23.47
N HIS A 339 36.28 -18.82 22.26
CA HIS A 339 35.35 -18.27 21.28
C HIS A 339 33.94 -18.70 21.61
N THR A 340 32.99 -17.76 21.60
CA THR A 340 31.58 -18.05 21.87
C THR A 340 30.73 -17.75 20.66
N GLU A 341 29.93 -18.72 20.24
CA GLU A 341 28.94 -18.58 19.16
C GLU A 341 27.56 -18.93 19.67
N VAL A 342 26.52 -18.33 19.07
CA VAL A 342 25.14 -18.43 19.55
C VAL A 342 24.24 -19.02 18.46
N GLY A 343 23.55 -20.11 18.80
CA GLY A 343 22.46 -20.67 18.00
C GLY A 343 21.10 -20.29 18.58
N ARG A 344 20.11 -20.04 17.72
CA ARG A 344 18.74 -19.71 18.13
C ARG A 344 17.71 -20.56 17.40
N ARG A 345 16.60 -20.87 18.06
CA ARG A 345 15.44 -21.51 17.44
C ARG A 345 14.15 -21.04 18.11
N SER A 346 13.11 -20.81 17.33
CA SER A 346 11.76 -20.54 17.84
C SER A 346 10.90 -21.79 17.74
N LEU A 347 10.18 -22.09 18.82
CA LEU A 347 9.26 -23.20 18.93
C LEU A 347 7.83 -22.63 18.89
N PRO A 348 7.02 -22.99 17.88
CA PRO A 348 5.60 -22.72 17.88
C PRO A 348 4.94 -23.44 19.07
N VAL A 349 4.17 -22.70 19.85
CA VAL A 349 3.40 -23.23 20.97
C VAL A 349 1.92 -22.89 20.77
N ALA A 350 1.08 -23.91 20.69
CA ALA A 350 -0.35 -23.76 20.46
C ALA A 350 -1.16 -24.72 21.34
N GLN A 351 -2.31 -24.25 21.84
CA GLN A 351 -3.26 -25.08 22.58
C GLN A 351 -3.96 -26.08 21.64
N GLY A 352 -4.35 -25.63 20.45
CA GLY A 352 -4.96 -26.45 19.41
C GLY A 352 -3.91 -27.11 18.50
N ALA A 353 -4.22 -28.32 18.02
CA ALA A 353 -3.38 -29.01 17.04
C ALA A 353 -3.51 -28.45 15.61
N LEU A 354 -4.59 -27.72 15.33
CA LEU A 354 -4.89 -27.14 14.03
C LEU A 354 -5.17 -25.65 14.17
N VAL A 355 -4.68 -24.88 13.21
CA VAL A 355 -4.99 -23.46 13.00
C VAL A 355 -5.93 -23.38 11.81
N ILE A 356 -7.12 -22.80 12.03
CA ILE A 356 -8.18 -22.71 11.03
C ILE A 356 -8.31 -21.26 10.60
N ASN A 357 -8.34 -21.01 9.29
CA ASN A 357 -8.70 -19.71 8.71
C ASN A 357 -9.85 -19.93 7.73
N ALA A 358 -10.93 -19.17 7.88
CA ALA A 358 -12.08 -19.24 7.00
C ALA A 358 -12.30 -17.88 6.34
N VAL A 359 -12.39 -17.85 5.01
CA VAL A 359 -12.53 -16.63 4.21
C VAL A 359 -13.63 -16.81 3.18
N LEU A 360 -14.58 -15.88 3.14
CA LEU A 360 -15.63 -15.85 2.12
C LEU A 360 -15.09 -15.23 0.83
N GLU A 361 -15.49 -15.78 -0.31
CA GLU A 361 -15.05 -15.32 -1.64
C GLU A 361 -15.29 -13.82 -1.90
N GLY A 362 -16.39 -13.27 -1.37
CA GLY A 362 -16.80 -11.88 -1.53
C GLY A 362 -16.62 -11.01 -0.28
N GLY A 363 -15.99 -11.54 0.78
CA GLY A 363 -15.82 -10.88 2.08
C GLY A 363 -17.10 -10.74 2.92
N GLN A 364 -18.28 -10.70 2.28
CA GLN A 364 -19.59 -10.73 2.94
C GLN A 364 -20.51 -11.76 2.26
N PRO A 365 -21.37 -12.47 3.03
CA PRO A 365 -22.38 -13.36 2.46
C PRO A 365 -23.38 -12.60 1.57
N ARG A 366 -23.78 -13.22 0.45
CA ARG A 366 -24.82 -12.71 -0.44
C ARG A 366 -26.11 -13.54 -0.32
N PRO A 367 -27.22 -12.96 0.17
CA PRO A 367 -28.48 -13.68 0.35
C PRO A 367 -29.04 -14.25 -0.96
N GLY A 368 -29.58 -15.46 -0.89
CA GLY A 368 -30.30 -16.10 -2.00
C GLY A 368 -29.43 -16.52 -3.19
N VAL A 369 -28.10 -16.51 -3.04
CA VAL A 369 -27.13 -16.99 -4.04
C VAL A 369 -26.14 -17.93 -3.34
N GLU A 370 -25.62 -18.93 -4.06
CA GLU A 370 -24.57 -19.79 -3.54
C GLU A 370 -23.31 -18.96 -3.24
N ASN A 371 -22.77 -19.10 -2.03
CA ASN A 371 -21.53 -18.50 -1.58
C ASN A 371 -20.50 -19.61 -1.29
N ILE A 372 -19.22 -19.32 -1.58
CA ILE A 372 -18.10 -20.19 -1.26
C ILE A 372 -17.34 -19.67 -0.02
N LEU A 373 -17.26 -20.52 1.00
CA LEU A 373 -16.37 -20.37 2.15
C LEU A 373 -15.10 -21.20 1.92
N TYR A 374 -13.96 -20.52 1.77
CA TYR A 374 -12.66 -21.16 1.72
C TYR A 374 -12.18 -21.40 3.15
N VAL A 375 -11.96 -22.67 3.50
CA VAL A 375 -11.41 -23.06 4.79
C VAL A 375 -10.00 -23.58 4.61
N MET A 376 -9.05 -22.96 5.29
CA MET A 376 -7.65 -23.37 5.34
C MET A 376 -7.31 -23.92 6.73
N ALA A 377 -6.83 -25.15 6.78
CA ALA A 377 -6.31 -25.80 7.99
C ALA A 377 -4.79 -26.01 7.86
N SER A 378 -4.05 -25.61 8.89
CA SER A 378 -2.61 -25.83 9.00
C SER A 378 -2.23 -26.27 10.40
N TYR A 379 -1.11 -26.97 10.55
CA TYR A 379 -0.50 -27.17 11.87
C TYR A 379 0.13 -25.86 12.37
N PRO A 380 0.47 -25.74 13.67
CA PRO A 380 1.06 -24.52 14.23
C PRO A 380 2.43 -24.13 13.64
N ASP A 381 3.12 -25.06 12.96
CA ASP A 381 4.35 -24.79 12.22
C ASP A 381 4.12 -24.20 10.81
N GLY A 382 2.85 -24.03 10.42
CA GLY A 382 2.42 -23.51 9.12
C GLY A 382 2.31 -24.56 8.02
N THR A 383 2.63 -25.83 8.29
CA THR A 383 2.46 -26.90 7.30
C THR A 383 0.97 -27.18 7.07
N PRO A 384 0.54 -27.46 5.82
CA PRO A 384 -0.87 -27.72 5.54
C PRO A 384 -1.36 -29.01 6.20
N ALA A 385 -2.59 -29.01 6.71
CA ALA A 385 -3.20 -30.17 7.38
C ALA A 385 -4.37 -30.73 6.56
N GLU A 386 -4.37 -32.05 6.33
CA GLU A 386 -5.53 -32.78 5.81
C GLU A 386 -6.46 -33.09 6.98
N ALA A 387 -7.59 -32.40 7.04
CA ALA A 387 -8.47 -32.35 8.19
C ALA A 387 -9.93 -32.48 7.74
N ALA A 388 -10.70 -33.25 8.49
CA ALA A 388 -12.15 -33.27 8.39
C ALA A 388 -12.72 -31.99 9.02
N LEU A 389 -13.53 -31.27 8.25
CA LEU A 389 -14.14 -30.02 8.64
C LEU A 389 -15.63 -30.20 8.89
N THR A 390 -16.14 -29.52 9.91
CA THR A 390 -17.56 -29.34 10.17
C THR A 390 -17.82 -27.85 10.31
N VAL A 391 -18.67 -27.31 9.43
CA VAL A 391 -19.08 -25.90 9.44
C VAL A 391 -20.54 -25.85 9.89
N THR A 392 -20.79 -25.21 11.02
CA THR A 392 -22.12 -25.07 11.62
C THR A 392 -22.56 -23.62 11.54
N PHE A 393 -23.77 -23.37 11.01
CA PHE A 393 -24.36 -22.04 10.95
C PHE A 393 -25.24 -21.81 12.20
N HIS A 394 -25.05 -20.70 12.90
CA HIS A 394 -25.85 -20.39 14.10
C HIS A 394 -27.23 -19.87 13.76
N ASP A 395 -27.37 -19.25 12.59
CA ASP A 395 -28.63 -18.69 12.10
C ASP A 395 -29.57 -19.79 11.54
N ASP A 396 -29.00 -20.95 11.17
CA ASP A 396 -29.73 -22.19 10.84
C ASP A 396 -28.94 -23.40 11.40
N PRO A 397 -29.19 -23.80 12.65
CA PRO A 397 -28.44 -24.87 13.30
C PRO A 397 -28.67 -26.27 12.70
N ASP A 398 -29.69 -26.44 11.85
CA ASP A 398 -29.92 -27.69 11.11
C ASP A 398 -29.05 -27.75 9.83
N GLU A 399 -28.50 -26.62 9.37
CA GLU A 399 -27.53 -26.55 8.28
C GLU A 399 -26.11 -26.80 8.82
N THR A 400 -25.60 -28.02 8.61
CA THR A 400 -24.21 -28.38 8.89
C THR A 400 -23.55 -28.86 7.62
N LEU A 401 -22.39 -28.29 7.28
CA LEU A 401 -21.59 -28.70 6.14
C LEU A 401 -20.37 -29.48 6.58
N HIS A 402 -20.15 -30.60 5.89
CA HIS A 402 -18.94 -31.39 6.06
C HIS A 402 -18.05 -31.24 4.83
N ALA A 403 -16.78 -30.94 5.07
CA ALA A 403 -15.76 -30.83 4.03
C ALA A 403 -14.47 -31.51 4.49
N GLN A 404 -13.52 -31.68 3.59
CA GLN A 404 -12.19 -32.19 3.92
C GLN A 404 -11.15 -31.34 3.22
N THR A 405 -10.13 -30.91 3.97
CA THR A 405 -9.00 -30.22 3.36
C THR A 405 -8.12 -31.22 2.62
N GLY A 406 -7.74 -30.86 1.38
CA GLY A 406 -6.81 -31.69 0.61
C GLY A 406 -5.36 -31.46 1.04
N LYS A 407 -4.42 -32.04 0.30
CA LYS A 407 -2.95 -31.95 0.52
C LYS A 407 -2.34 -30.55 0.69
N TYR A 408 -3.09 -29.51 0.36
CA TYR A 408 -2.69 -28.10 0.51
C TYR A 408 -3.38 -27.43 1.71
N GLY A 409 -4.06 -28.20 2.57
CA GLY A 409 -4.78 -27.69 3.73
C GLY A 409 -6.01 -26.86 3.36
N LEU A 410 -6.51 -26.94 2.13
CA LEU A 410 -7.63 -26.12 1.64
C LEU A 410 -8.86 -26.97 1.36
N ALA A 411 -10.03 -26.46 1.75
CA ALA A 411 -11.34 -26.96 1.42
C ALA A 411 -12.28 -25.82 1.00
N GLU A 412 -13.30 -26.16 0.23
CA GLU A 412 -14.43 -25.29 -0.10
C GLU A 412 -15.69 -25.81 0.60
N ALA A 413 -16.40 -24.94 1.30
CA ALA A 413 -17.75 -25.19 1.79
C ALA A 413 -18.72 -24.25 1.08
N ARG A 414 -19.72 -24.82 0.41
CA ARG A 414 -20.71 -24.08 -0.40
C ARG A 414 -22.04 -24.03 0.35
N PHE A 415 -22.61 -22.84 0.49
CA PHE A 415 -23.87 -22.62 1.20
C PHE A 415 -24.66 -21.46 0.57
N THR A 416 -25.98 -21.41 0.78
CA THR A 416 -26.84 -20.34 0.26
C THR A 416 -27.52 -19.62 1.42
N PRO A 417 -26.95 -18.52 1.93
CA PRO A 417 -27.49 -17.84 3.10
C PRO A 417 -28.80 -17.12 2.77
N GLU A 418 -29.71 -17.03 3.74
CA GLU A 418 -30.93 -16.21 3.64
C GLU A 418 -30.70 -14.76 4.10
N SER A 419 -29.62 -14.51 4.84
CA SER A 419 -29.27 -13.23 5.46
C SER A 419 -27.88 -12.76 5.01
N PRO A 420 -27.65 -11.44 4.89
CA PRO A 420 -26.32 -10.89 4.60
C PRO A 420 -25.37 -10.99 5.79
N TYR A 421 -25.88 -11.43 6.94
CA TYR A 421 -25.14 -11.75 8.14
C TYR A 421 -25.23 -13.26 8.38
N ALA A 422 -24.08 -13.90 8.55
CA ALA A 422 -23.98 -15.32 8.88
C ALA A 422 -22.98 -15.48 10.02
N THR A 423 -23.41 -16.07 11.13
CA THR A 423 -22.51 -16.48 12.21
C THR A 423 -22.21 -17.97 12.06
N LEU A 424 -20.94 -18.32 11.93
CA LEU A 424 -20.51 -19.69 11.68
C LEU A 424 -19.46 -20.15 12.69
N THR A 425 -19.44 -21.45 12.96
CA THR A 425 -18.38 -22.14 13.69
C THR A 425 -17.75 -23.17 12.75
N VAL A 426 -16.42 -23.19 12.69
CA VAL A 426 -15.66 -24.18 11.93
C VAL A 426 -14.87 -25.03 12.90
N ASP A 427 -15.24 -26.30 12.98
CA ASP A 427 -14.50 -27.32 13.70
C ASP A 427 -13.66 -28.13 12.71
N ALA A 428 -12.36 -28.29 13.01
CA ALA A 428 -11.47 -29.14 12.25
C ALA A 428 -10.95 -30.28 13.12
N ARG A 429 -10.87 -31.48 12.55
CA ARG A 429 -10.24 -32.65 13.15
C ARG A 429 -9.21 -33.21 12.18
N ASP A 430 -8.02 -33.47 12.70
CA ASP A 430 -6.96 -34.13 11.93
C ASP A 430 -7.47 -35.50 11.45
N ALA A 431 -7.26 -35.80 10.17
CA ALA A 431 -7.92 -36.91 9.47
C ALA A 431 -7.32 -38.29 9.76
#